data_AF-A0AAD2HFI6-F1
#
_entry.id   AF-A0AAD2HFI6-F1
#
_cell.length_a   1.000
_cell.length_b   1.000
_cell.length_c   1.000
_cell.angle_alpha   90.00
_cell.angle_beta   90.00
_cell.angle_gamma   90.00
#
_symmetry.space_group_name_H-M   'P 1'
#
loop_
_entity.id
_entity.type
_entity.pdbx_description
1 polymer ?
#
loop_
_entity_poly.entity_id
_entity_poly.type
_entity_poly.pdbx_seq_one_letter_code
_entity_poly.pdbx_strand_id
1 'polypeptide(L)'
;VKTVLTGRATITKTFRRRQYPITGAYTFTDYCSQGQTIKRVIVDIATPPSGGLSLFNLYVALSRISALLAEDDNLEKLNEATRQWWTWMSRTESEVNATEEENSMQIESVPL
;
A
#
# COMPACT_ATOMS: atom_id res chain seq x y z
N VAL A 1 -27.09 -22.18 -9.55
CA VAL A 1 -28.13 -23.18 -9.88
C VAL A 1 -29.21 -22.47 -10.66
N LYS A 2 -29.46 -22.83 -11.93
CA LYS A 2 -30.55 -22.23 -12.71
C LYS A 2 -31.72 -23.20 -12.73
N THR A 3 -32.79 -22.86 -12.03
CA THR A 3 -34.07 -23.56 -12.06
C THR A 3 -34.91 -22.99 -13.19
N VAL A 4 -35.35 -23.86 -14.10
CA VAL A 4 -36.27 -23.49 -15.18
C VAL A 4 -37.63 -24.07 -14.81
N LEU A 5 -38.66 -23.23 -14.79
CA LEU A 5 -40.03 -23.66 -14.55
C LEU A 5 -40.62 -24.13 -15.87
N THR A 6 -40.99 -25.41 -15.96
CA THR A 6 -41.74 -25.95 -17.10
C THR A 6 -42.85 -26.80 -16.54
N GLY A 7 -44.05 -26.22 -16.41
CA GLY A 7 -45.29 -26.87 -15.96
C GLY A 7 -45.23 -27.52 -14.57
N ARG A 8 -45.85 -26.90 -13.56
CA ARG A 8 -46.11 -27.39 -12.17
C ARG A 8 -44.99 -28.11 -11.39
N ALA A 9 -43.82 -28.37 -11.97
CA ALA A 9 -42.69 -29.06 -11.37
C ALA A 9 -41.39 -28.27 -11.62
N THR A 10 -40.63 -28.06 -10.55
CA THR A 10 -39.36 -27.32 -10.56
C THR A 10 -38.22 -28.29 -10.87
N ILE A 11 -37.60 -28.18 -12.04
CA ILE A 11 -36.47 -29.04 -12.42
C ILE A 11 -35.15 -28.34 -12.07
N THR A 12 -34.38 -28.96 -11.17
CA THR A 12 -33.03 -28.52 -10.83
C THR A 12 -32.02 -29.15 -11.80
N LYS A 13 -31.41 -28.34 -12.67
CA LYS A 13 -30.34 -28.79 -13.56
C LYS A 13 -28.98 -28.57 -12.91
N THR A 14 -28.24 -29.66 -12.68
CA THR A 14 -26.87 -29.64 -12.14
C THR A 14 -25.88 -29.91 -13.26
N PHE A 15 -24.89 -29.02 -13.42
CA PHE A 15 -23.83 -29.20 -14.40
C PHE A 15 -22.56 -29.73 -13.72
N ARG A 16 -21.88 -30.68 -14.36
CA ARG A 16 -20.57 -31.18 -13.95
C ARG A 16 -19.57 -30.91 -15.07
N ARG A 17 -18.40 -30.37 -14.73
CA ARG A 17 -17.31 -30.13 -15.68
C ARG A 17 -16.23 -31.19 -15.46
N ARG A 18 -15.79 -31.87 -16.52
CA ARG A 18 -14.60 -32.73 -16.55
C ARG A 18 -13.56 -32.06 -17.43
N GLN A 19 -12.58 -31.43 -16.79
CA GLN A 19 -11.48 -30.74 -17.43
C GLN A 19 -10.26 -30.88 -16.51
N TYR A 20 -9.06 -30.99 -17.06
CA TYR A 20 -7.84 -30.94 -16.25
C TYR A 20 -7.79 -29.60 -15.50
N PRO A 21 -7.45 -29.57 -14.19
CA PRO A 21 -7.36 -28.34 -13.41
C PRO A 21 -6.07 -27.57 -13.74
N ILE A 22 -5.84 -27.34 -15.03
CA ILE A 22 -4.71 -26.63 -15.58
C ILE A 22 -5.25 -25.49 -16.45
N THR A 23 -4.74 -24.30 -16.20
CA THR A 23 -5.01 -23.10 -16.99
C THR A 23 -3.66 -22.56 -17.42
N GLY A 24 -3.51 -22.06 -18.65
CA GLY A 24 -2.31 -21.36 -19.08
C GLY A 24 -2.08 -20.15 -18.17
N ALA A 25 -1.15 -20.26 -17.23
CA ALA A 25 -1.00 -19.32 -16.11
C ALA A 25 -0.05 -18.15 -16.42
N TYR A 26 0.12 -17.80 -17.70
CA TYR A 26 1.07 -16.75 -18.08
C TYR A 26 0.51 -15.35 -17.86
N THR A 27 -0.81 -15.16 -17.98
CA THR A 27 -1.48 -13.86 -17.78
C THR A 27 -2.85 -14.06 -17.16
N PHE A 28 -3.11 -13.41 -16.03
CA PHE A 28 -4.44 -13.32 -15.43
C PHE A 28 -4.89 -11.87 -15.41
N THR A 29 -6.17 -11.63 -15.60
CA THR A 29 -6.77 -10.33 -15.29
C THR A 29 -6.80 -10.15 -13.77
N ASP A 30 -6.75 -8.90 -13.30
CA ASP A 30 -6.78 -8.58 -11.87
C ASP A 30 -7.95 -9.28 -11.14
N TYR A 31 -9.14 -9.26 -11.76
CA TYR A 31 -10.33 -9.94 -11.24
C TYR A 31 -10.13 -11.46 -11.03
N CYS A 32 -9.53 -12.16 -11.99
CA CYS A 32 -9.28 -13.60 -11.87
C CYS A 32 -8.24 -13.94 -10.82
N SER A 33 -7.35 -13.01 -10.50
CA SER A 33 -6.35 -13.18 -9.46
C SER A 33 -6.91 -12.88 -8.06
N GLN A 34 -8.04 -12.16 -7.92
CA GLN A 34 -8.59 -11.76 -6.62
C GLN A 34 -8.81 -12.96 -5.69
N GLY A 35 -8.26 -12.87 -4.46
CA GLY A 35 -8.31 -13.95 -3.47
C GLY A 35 -7.26 -15.06 -3.66
N GLN A 36 -6.26 -14.89 -4.54
CA GLN A 36 -5.15 -15.83 -4.72
C GLN A 36 -3.80 -15.23 -4.26
N THR A 37 -3.00 -16.04 -3.57
CA THR A 37 -1.62 -15.70 -3.19
C THR A 37 -0.66 -16.11 -4.31
N ILE A 38 -0.12 -15.14 -5.05
CA ILE A 38 0.83 -15.37 -6.16
C ILE A 38 2.20 -14.79 -5.76
N LYS A 39 3.23 -15.62 -5.66
CA LYS A 39 4.55 -15.22 -5.11
C LYS A 39 5.37 -14.28 -6.01
N ARG A 40 5.23 -14.40 -7.33
CA ARG A 40 5.94 -13.57 -8.33
C ARG A 40 4.92 -13.11 -9.36
N VAL A 41 4.74 -11.80 -9.48
CA VAL A 41 3.73 -11.15 -10.33
C VAL A 41 4.41 -10.06 -11.15
N ILE A 42 4.09 -10.01 -12.44
CA ILE A 42 4.38 -8.87 -13.32
C ILE A 42 3.02 -8.21 -13.62
N VAL A 43 2.90 -6.92 -13.33
CA VAL A 43 1.66 -6.15 -13.55
C VAL A 43 1.86 -5.28 -14.78
N ASP A 44 0.96 -5.39 -15.76
CA ASP A 44 0.86 -4.45 -16.87
C ASP A 44 0.00 -3.26 -16.43
N ILE A 45 0.59 -2.07 -16.41
CA ILE A 45 -0.02 -0.80 -15.97
C ILE A 45 -0.50 0.02 -17.19
N ALA A 46 -0.34 -0.49 -18.41
CA ALA A 46 -0.82 0.19 -19.60
C ALA A 46 -2.35 0.38 -19.53
N THR A 47 -2.82 1.54 -19.99
CA THR A 47 -4.26 1.81 -20.06
C THR A 47 -4.89 0.86 -21.09
N PRO A 48 -5.89 0.03 -20.71
CA PRO A 48 -6.49 -0.92 -21.64
C PRO A 48 -7.18 -0.20 -22.80
N PRO A 49 -7.24 -0.80 -24.00
CA PRO A 49 -7.97 -0.23 -25.14
C PRO A 49 -9.49 -0.16 -24.91
N SER A 50 -10.03 -0.91 -23.95
CA SER A 50 -11.42 -0.80 -23.48
C SER A 50 -11.49 -1.00 -21.96
N GLY A 51 -12.04 -0.02 -21.24
CA GLY A 51 -12.07 -0.01 -19.78
C GLY A 51 -10.88 0.75 -19.19
N GLY A 52 -11.14 1.62 -18.20
CA GLY A 52 -10.09 2.43 -17.58
C GLY A 52 -9.29 1.68 -16.54
N LEU A 53 -8.02 2.04 -16.39
CA LEU A 53 -7.22 1.64 -15.23
C LEU A 53 -7.60 2.54 -14.06
N SER A 54 -8.38 2.04 -13.10
CA SER A 54 -8.70 2.79 -11.88
C SER A 54 -7.54 2.70 -10.89
N LEU A 55 -7.39 3.73 -10.04
CA LEU A 55 -6.40 3.73 -8.95
C LEU A 55 -6.60 2.53 -8.01
N PHE A 56 -7.86 2.10 -7.86
CA PHE A 56 -8.23 0.91 -7.07
C PHE A 56 -7.68 -0.38 -7.70
N ASN A 57 -7.82 -0.56 -9.02
CA ASN A 57 -7.29 -1.75 -9.71
C ASN A 57 -5.76 -1.82 -9.61
N LEU A 58 -5.09 -0.66 -9.70
CA LEU A 58 -3.64 -0.58 -9.54
C LEU A 58 -3.20 -0.94 -8.12
N TYR A 59 -3.91 -0.44 -7.11
CA TYR A 59 -3.63 -0.77 -5.70
C TYR A 59 -3.84 -2.27 -5.41
N VAL A 60 -4.91 -2.87 -5.92
CA VAL A 60 -5.19 -4.31 -5.76
C VAL A 60 -4.12 -5.17 -6.46
N ALA A 61 -3.60 -4.73 -7.60
CA ALA A 61 -2.52 -5.43 -8.29
C ALA A 61 -1.18 -5.32 -7.56
N LEU A 62 -0.83 -4.12 -7.08
CA LEU A 62 0.45 -3.85 -6.40
C LEU A 62 0.52 -4.44 -4.98
N SER A 63 -0.59 -4.44 -4.23
CA SER A 63 -0.65 -4.99 -2.86
C SER A 63 -0.30 -6.48 -2.75
N ARG A 64 -0.24 -7.20 -3.87
CA ARG A 64 0.15 -8.62 -3.93
C ARG A 64 1.65 -8.82 -3.99
N ILE A 65 2.40 -7.77 -4.29
CA ILE A 65 3.86 -7.83 -4.39
C ILE A 65 4.39 -7.72 -2.96
N SER A 66 4.79 -8.87 -2.40
CA SER A 66 5.33 -8.96 -1.04
C SER A 66 6.58 -8.10 -0.80
N ALA A 67 7.31 -7.74 -1.86
CA ALA A 67 8.45 -6.83 -1.79
C ALA A 67 8.05 -5.38 -1.47
N LEU A 68 6.84 -4.93 -1.83
CA LEU A 68 6.36 -3.59 -1.49
C LEU A 68 5.97 -3.48 -0.02
N LEU A 69 5.41 -4.55 0.57
CA LEU A 69 5.08 -4.57 2.01
C LEU A 69 6.33 -4.44 2.89
N ALA A 70 7.45 -5.05 2.48
CA ALA A 70 8.72 -4.89 3.19
C ALA A 70 9.34 -3.50 3.02
N GLU A 71 9.00 -2.79 1.93
CA GLU A 71 9.42 -1.41 1.71
C GLU A 71 8.59 -0.43 2.56
N ASP A 72 7.30 -0.69 2.77
CA ASP A 72 6.46 0.12 3.67
C ASP A 72 7.03 0.15 5.10
N ASP A 73 7.45 -1.02 5.63
CA ASP A 73 8.12 -1.11 6.94
C ASP A 73 9.44 -0.33 7.00
N ASN A 74 10.15 -0.23 5.87
CA ASN A 74 11.39 0.53 5.75
C ASN A 74 11.12 2.05 5.71
N LEU A 75 10.09 2.47 4.97
CA LEU A 75 9.64 3.86 4.90
C LEU A 75 9.14 4.37 6.25
N GLU A 76 8.45 3.54 7.04
CA GLU A 76 8.00 3.91 8.38
C GLU A 76 9.19 4.16 9.33
N LYS A 77 10.24 3.34 9.26
CA LYS A 77 11.48 3.56 10.02
C LYS A 77 12.18 4.86 9.62
N LEU A 78 12.21 5.19 8.33
CA LEU A 78 12.78 6.45 7.86
C LEU A 78 11.96 7.67 8.32
N ASN A 79 10.64 7.57 8.33
CA ASN A 79 9.77 8.62 8.83
C ASN A 79 9.97 8.87 10.32
N GLU A 80 10.11 7.80 11.10
CA GLU A 80 10.39 7.89 12.54
C GLU A 80 11.73 8.58 12.80
N ALA A 81 12.78 8.18 12.06
CA ALA A 81 14.09 8.83 12.14
C ALA A 81 14.03 10.32 11.75
N THR A 82 13.26 10.65 10.73
CA THR A 82 13.06 12.05 10.28
C THR A 82 12.35 12.88 11.35
N ARG A 83 11.29 12.34 11.98
CA ARG A 83 10.59 13.02 13.08
C ARG A 83 11.51 13.25 14.27
N GLN A 84 12.30 12.24 14.65
CA GLN A 84 13.25 12.35 15.76
C GLN A 84 14.30 13.44 15.47
N TRP A 85 14.80 13.51 14.24
CA TRP A 85 15.73 14.55 13.82
C TRP A 85 15.14 15.96 13.97
N TRP A 86 13.88 16.17 13.54
CA TRP A 86 13.19 17.44 13.74
C TRP A 86 13.01 17.77 15.23
N THR A 87 12.63 16.81 16.07
CA THR A 87 12.47 17.05 17.51
C THR A 87 13.79 17.39 18.20
N TRP A 88 14.89 16.80 17.74
CA TRP A 88 16.22 17.10 18.25
C TRP A 88 16.63 18.51 17.85
N MET A 89 16.50 18.87 16.56
CA MET A 89 16.79 20.23 16.08
C MET A 89 16.02 21.29 16.85
N SER A 90 14.72 21.13 17.03
CA SER A 90 13.89 22.10 17.77
C SER A 90 14.29 22.25 19.25
N ARG A 91 14.82 21.19 19.88
CA ARG A 91 15.37 21.25 21.24
C ARG A 91 16.69 22.01 21.27
N THR A 92 17.60 21.72 20.35
CA THR A 92 18.87 22.46 20.25
C THR A 92 18.67 23.94 19.93
N GLU A 93 17.69 24.31 19.10
CA GLU A 93 17.36 25.73 18.85
C GLU A 93 16.88 26.45 20.13
N SER A 94 16.13 25.74 20.99
CA SER A 94 15.66 26.29 22.26
C SER A 94 16.81 26.44 23.28
N GLU A 95 17.76 25.51 23.30
CA GLU A 95 18.93 25.55 24.18
C GLU A 95 19.91 26.65 23.77
N VAL A 96 20.16 26.83 22.46
CA VAL A 96 21.02 27.91 21.94
C VAL A 96 20.42 29.28 22.27
N ASN A 97 19.11 29.47 22.03
CA ASN A 97 18.44 30.74 22.37
C ASN A 97 18.47 31.04 23.88
N ALA A 98 18.31 30.03 24.74
CA ALA A 98 18.41 30.21 26.19
C ALA A 98 19.82 30.63 26.65
N THR A 99 20.87 30.07 26.03
CA THR A 99 22.26 30.44 26.33
C THR A 99 22.67 31.81 25.79
N GLU A 100 22.03 32.30 24.72
CA GLU A 100 22.27 33.64 24.18
C GLU A 100 21.63 34.74 25.05
N GLU A 101 20.47 34.48 25.66
CA GLU A 101 19.87 35.40 26.64
C GLU A 101 20.68 35.49 27.94
N GLU A 102 21.20 34.36 28.45
CA GLU A 102 22.07 34.36 29.64
C GLU A 102 23.42 35.05 29.40
N ASN A 103 24.04 34.86 28.23
CA ASN A 103 25.29 35.56 27.88
C ASN A 103 25.07 37.07 27.65
N SER A 104 23.89 37.48 27.17
CA SER A 104 23.57 38.91 27.00
C SER A 104 23.33 39.62 28.33
N MET A 105 22.82 38.92 29.35
CA MET A 105 22.67 39.48 30.71
C MET A 105 24.00 39.66 31.46
N GLN A 106 25.05 38.92 31.12
CA GLN A 106 26.34 39.03 31.82
C GLN A 106 27.17 40.26 31.37
N ILE A 107 26.98 40.75 30.14
CA ILE A 107 27.77 41.86 29.58
C ILE A 107 27.36 43.24 30.15
N GLU A 108 26.14 43.43 30.65
CA GLU A 108 25.69 44.70 31.27
C GLU A 108 26.14 44.90 32.74
N SER A 109 26.82 43.93 33.35
CA SER A 109 27.20 43.97 34.78
C SER A 109 28.64 44.41 35.07
N VAL A 110 29.39 44.89 34.07
CA VAL A 110 30.77 45.37 34.24
C VAL A 110 30.77 46.87 34.55
N PRO A 111 31.14 47.32 35.77
CA PRO A 111 31.26 48.75 36.06
C PRO A 111 32.52 49.33 35.39
N LEU A 112 32.40 50.57 34.91
CA LEU A 112 33.46 51.39 34.29
C LEU A 112 34.69 51.56 35.20
#